data_AF-A0A8T6SUT7-F1
#
_entry.id   AF-A0A8T6SUT7-F1
#
_cell.length_a   1.000
_cell.length_b   1.000
_cell.length_c   1.000
_cell.angle_alpha   90.00
_cell.angle_beta   90.00
_cell.angle_gamma   90.00
#
_symmetry.space_group_name_H-M   'P 1'
#
loop_
_entity.id
_entity.type
_entity.pdbx_description
1 polymer ?
#
loop_
_entity_poly.entity_id
_entity_poly.type
_entity_poly.pdbx_seq_one_letter_code
_entity_poly.pdbx_strand_id
1 'polypeptide(L)'
;WRENATSGGHGGILGYDLMRLNENGMELARAMIEWCLDGSIDKRIVREGQSVLVIRSNDYLTPTLNSLESAARDLLVANGLDVVYVPHSMVGTTDLSRAAGLFLVEGIA
;
A
#
# COMPACT_ATOMS: atom_id res chain seq x y z
N TRP A 1 4.77 17.74 38.49
CA TRP A 1 4.33 16.34 38.42
C TRP A 1 3.15 16.31 37.46
N ARG A 2 3.38 15.89 36.20
CA ARG A 2 2.30 15.58 35.25
C ARG A 2 2.29 14.05 35.15
N GLU A 3 1.21 13.45 35.61
CA GLU A 3 0.90 12.04 35.36
C GLU A 3 0.78 11.84 33.85
N ASN A 4 1.74 11.14 33.25
CA ASN A 4 1.57 10.57 31.91
C ASN A 4 0.80 9.25 32.09
N ALA A 5 -0.52 9.35 32.03
CA ALA A 5 -1.41 8.21 31.87
C ALA A 5 -1.46 7.81 30.40
N THR A 6 -0.54 6.96 29.95
CA THR A 6 -0.77 6.10 28.78
C THR A 6 -0.27 4.68 29.08
N SER A 7 -1.18 3.87 29.61
CA SER A 7 -1.03 2.41 29.62
C SER A 7 -1.26 1.90 28.19
N GLY A 8 -0.20 1.69 27.42
CA GLY A 8 -0.36 1.25 26.04
C GLY A 8 0.95 1.03 25.31
N GLY A 9 1.90 0.33 25.93
CA GLY A 9 3.09 -0.12 25.21
C GLY A 9 2.74 -1.31 24.32
N HIS A 10 2.84 -1.14 23.01
CA HIS A 10 2.77 -2.25 22.06
C HIS A 10 4.13 -2.95 22.01
N GLY A 11 4.17 -4.23 22.35
CA GLY A 11 5.39 -5.04 22.34
C GLY A 11 5.08 -6.44 21.80
N GLY A 12 5.84 -6.87 20.80
CA GLY A 12 5.74 -8.21 20.21
C GLY A 12 7.13 -8.80 20.05
N ILE A 13 7.28 -10.09 20.40
CA ILE A 13 8.51 -10.85 20.17
C ILE A 13 8.23 -11.83 19.04
N LEU A 14 8.97 -11.70 17.95
CA LEU A 14 8.93 -12.64 16.84
C LEU A 14 10.04 -13.67 17.03
N GLY A 15 9.68 -14.96 16.94
CA GLY A 15 10.67 -16.06 16.91
C GLY A 15 11.34 -16.24 15.55
N TYR A 16 11.23 -15.25 14.66
CA TYR A 16 11.68 -15.32 13.26
C TYR A 16 12.74 -14.26 12.98
N ASP A 17 13.69 -14.60 12.10
CA ASP A 17 14.73 -13.67 11.67
C ASP A 17 14.15 -12.65 10.68
N LEU A 18 14.06 -11.38 11.11
CA LEU A 18 13.57 -10.26 10.31
C LEU A 18 14.42 -10.00 9.05
N MET A 19 15.67 -10.49 9.00
CA MET A 19 16.55 -10.37 7.83
C MET A 19 16.24 -11.40 6.73
N ARG A 20 15.34 -12.35 6.98
CA ARG A 20 15.00 -13.46 6.07
C ARG A 20 13.51 -13.54 5.75
N LEU A 21 12.80 -12.41 5.87
CA LEU A 21 11.36 -12.37 5.58
C LEU A 21 11.13 -12.63 4.08
N ASN A 22 10.28 -13.61 3.79
CA ASN A 22 9.63 -13.69 2.50
C ASN A 22 8.55 -12.59 2.40
N GLU A 23 7.88 -12.49 1.27
CA GLU A 23 6.87 -11.43 1.01
C GLU A 23 5.80 -11.35 2.12
N ASN A 24 5.29 -12.50 2.58
CA ASN A 24 4.32 -12.58 3.67
C ASN A 24 4.90 -12.12 5.02
N GLY A 25 6.18 -12.39 5.26
CA GLY A 25 6.90 -11.93 6.44
C GLY A 25 7.07 -10.41 6.48
N MET A 26 7.28 -9.77 5.33
CA MET A 26 7.35 -8.31 5.26
C MET A 26 6.01 -7.66 5.57
N GLU A 27 4.89 -8.23 5.11
CA GLU A 27 3.55 -7.74 5.45
C GLU A 27 3.24 -7.88 6.95
N LEU A 28 3.63 -9.01 7.56
CA LEU A 28 3.51 -9.16 9.02
C LEU A 28 4.33 -8.12 9.77
N ALA A 29 5.58 -7.88 9.37
CA ALA A 29 6.43 -6.88 9.99
C ALA A 29 5.84 -5.46 9.84
N ARG A 30 5.29 -5.14 8.66
CA ARG A 30 4.60 -3.87 8.40
C ARG A 30 3.37 -3.70 9.29
N ALA A 31 2.51 -4.70 9.38
CA ALA A 31 1.32 -4.67 10.24
C ALA A 31 1.69 -4.51 11.73
N MET A 32 2.79 -5.12 12.17
CA MET A 32 3.30 -4.93 13.52
C MET A 32 3.84 -3.52 13.75
N ILE A 33 4.49 -2.91 12.78
CA ILE A 33 4.93 -1.51 12.86
C ILE A 33 3.72 -0.57 12.89
N GLU A 34 2.70 -0.80 12.06
CA GLU A 34 1.44 -0.03 12.11
C GLU A 34 0.78 -0.13 13.47
N TRP A 35 0.69 -1.34 14.03
CA TRP A 35 0.16 -1.56 15.37
C TRP A 35 0.99 -0.84 16.44
N CYS A 36 2.32 -0.90 16.35
CA CYS A 36 3.21 -0.19 17.28
C CYS A 36 3.13 1.34 17.18
N LEU A 37 2.80 1.87 16.01
CA LEU A 37 2.74 3.31 15.73
C LEU A 37 1.31 3.86 15.74
N ASP A 38 0.34 3.14 16.32
CA ASP A 38 -1.09 3.52 16.36
C ASP A 38 -1.65 3.90 14.96
N GLY A 39 -1.22 3.17 13.92
CA GLY A 39 -1.64 3.35 12.54
C GLY A 39 -0.96 4.50 11.79
N SER A 40 0.08 5.11 12.38
CA SER A 40 0.85 6.23 11.80
C SER A 40 2.14 5.77 11.11
N ILE A 41 2.08 4.76 10.25
CA ILE A 41 3.05 4.75 9.14
C ILE A 41 2.63 5.89 8.23
N ASP A 42 3.56 6.77 7.85
CA ASP A 42 3.31 7.86 6.89
C ASP A 42 2.55 7.31 5.69
N LYS A 43 1.23 7.51 5.67
CA LYS A 43 0.38 6.96 4.64
C LYS A 43 0.75 7.65 3.35
N ARG A 44 1.01 6.88 2.30
CA ARG A 44 1.19 7.46 0.97
C ARG A 44 -0.13 8.15 0.61
N ILE A 45 -0.10 9.47 0.45
CA ILE A 45 -1.30 10.24 0.12
C ILE A 45 -1.42 10.31 -1.40
N VAL A 46 -2.51 9.78 -1.94
CA VAL A 46 -2.87 10.01 -3.35
C VAL A 46 -3.43 11.43 -3.47
N ARG A 47 -2.94 12.21 -4.45
CA ARG A 47 -3.41 13.57 -4.63
C ARG A 47 -4.83 13.57 -5.19
N GLU A 48 -5.56 14.63 -4.87
CA GLU A 48 -6.91 14.84 -5.38
C GLU A 48 -6.92 14.85 -6.92
N GLY A 49 -7.90 14.18 -7.52
CA GLY A 49 -8.05 14.08 -8.97
C GLY A 49 -7.26 12.95 -9.63
N GLN A 50 -6.39 12.26 -8.89
CA GLN A 50 -5.63 11.13 -9.43
C GLN A 50 -6.46 9.84 -9.38
N SER A 51 -6.42 9.07 -10.46
CA SER A 51 -6.97 7.72 -10.54
C SER A 51 -5.92 6.71 -10.11
N VAL A 52 -6.31 5.74 -9.29
CA VAL A 52 -5.40 4.73 -8.75
C VAL A 52 -5.56 3.45 -9.55
N LEU A 53 -4.44 2.93 -10.07
CA LEU A 53 -4.36 1.57 -10.60
C LEU A 53 -3.60 0.70 -9.60
N VAL A 54 -4.29 -0.29 -9.06
CA VAL A 54 -3.68 -1.30 -8.19
C VAL A 54 -2.94 -2.32 -9.05
N ILE A 55 -1.65 -2.48 -8.78
CA ILE A 55 -0.73 -3.30 -9.58
C ILE A 55 -0.12 -4.42 -8.74
N ARG A 56 0.27 -5.52 -9.39
CA ARG A 56 1.00 -6.61 -8.73
C ARG A 56 2.47 -6.30 -8.47
N SER A 57 3.08 -5.44 -9.30
CA SER A 57 4.47 -5.02 -9.08
C SER A 57 4.61 -4.28 -7.75
N ASN A 58 5.69 -4.58 -7.01
CA ASN A 58 6.06 -3.88 -5.78
C ASN A 58 6.74 -2.52 -6.05
N ASP A 59 7.27 -2.33 -7.25
CA ASP A 59 7.75 -1.02 -7.71
C ASP A 59 6.57 -0.23 -8.28
N TYR A 60 6.36 1.00 -7.78
CA TYR A 60 5.31 1.92 -8.21
C TYR A 60 5.83 3.13 -9.00
N LEU A 61 7.15 3.36 -9.03
CA LEU A 61 7.76 4.43 -9.83
C LEU A 61 8.00 3.95 -11.26
N THR A 62 8.48 2.71 -11.38
CA THR A 62 8.74 2.04 -12.65
C THR A 62 8.13 0.64 -12.66
N PRO A 63 6.79 0.53 -12.55
CA PRO A 63 6.14 -0.76 -12.43
C PRO A 63 6.29 -1.60 -13.70
N THR A 64 6.66 -2.87 -13.54
CA THR A 64 6.49 -3.86 -14.61
C THR A 64 5.03 -4.31 -14.62
N LEU A 65 4.25 -3.79 -15.57
CA LEU A 65 2.84 -4.13 -15.71
C LEU A 65 2.67 -5.44 -16.49
N ASN A 66 1.74 -6.29 -16.04
CA ASN A 66 1.28 -7.41 -16.86
C ASN A 66 0.37 -6.91 -18.02
N SER A 67 0.05 -7.79 -18.97
CA SER A 67 -0.74 -7.41 -20.15
C SER A 67 -2.11 -6.79 -19.81
N LEU A 68 -2.75 -7.27 -18.74
CA LEU A 68 -4.08 -6.80 -18.32
C LEU A 68 -3.97 -5.43 -17.60
N GLU A 69 -2.98 -5.27 -16.72
CA GLU A 69 -2.66 -4.00 -16.08
C GLU A 69 -2.26 -2.93 -17.11
N SER A 70 -1.49 -3.31 -18.12
CA SER A 70 -1.12 -2.42 -19.23
C SER A 70 -2.35 -1.98 -20.03
N ALA A 71 -3.23 -2.92 -20.39
CA ALA A 71 -4.45 -2.59 -21.11
C ALA A 71 -5.37 -1.65 -20.30
N ALA A 72 -5.51 -1.91 -18.99
CA ALA A 72 -6.27 -1.04 -18.10
C ALA A 72 -5.65 0.36 -17.99
N ARG A 73 -4.33 0.44 -17.82
CA ARG A 73 -3.60 1.71 -17.82
C ARG A 73 -3.84 2.48 -19.11
N ASP A 74 -3.75 1.82 -20.26
CA ASP A 74 -3.92 2.48 -21.56
C ASP A 74 -5.35 3.01 -21.74
N LEU A 75 -6.36 2.28 -21.28
CA LEU A 75 -7.75 2.76 -21.26
C LEU A 75 -7.91 3.99 -20.35
N LEU A 76 -7.35 3.97 -19.15
CA LEU A 76 -7.45 5.10 -18.22
C LEU A 76 -6.78 6.35 -18.80
N VAL A 77 -5.58 6.20 -19.36
CA VAL A 77 -4.84 7.30 -19.99
C VAL A 77 -5.56 7.80 -21.26
N ALA A 78 -6.13 6.90 -22.08
CA ALA A 78 -6.90 7.29 -23.26
C ALA A 78 -8.15 8.12 -22.91
N ASN A 79 -8.69 7.95 -21.70
CA ASN A 79 -9.80 8.76 -21.17
C ASN A 79 -9.33 10.04 -20.45
N GLY A 80 -8.03 10.37 -20.52
CA GLY A 80 -7.46 11.58 -19.94
C GLY A 80 -7.31 11.55 -18.41
N LEU A 81 -7.35 10.36 -17.80
CA LEU A 81 -7.16 10.22 -16.36
C LEU A 81 -5.67 10.22 -16.00
N ASP A 82 -5.31 10.95 -14.94
CA ASP A 82 -3.98 10.88 -14.34
C ASP A 82 -3.87 9.62 -13.48
N VAL A 83 -3.01 8.67 -13.87
CA VAL A 83 -2.94 7.35 -13.25
C VAL A 83 -1.74 7.26 -12.31
N VAL A 84 -2.02 6.91 -11.05
CA VAL A 84 -1.03 6.59 -10.03
C VAL A 84 -1.05 5.10 -9.75
N TYR A 85 0.14 4.51 -9.70
CA TYR A 85 0.30 3.10 -9.39
C TYR A 85 0.40 2.87 -7.89
N VAL A 86 -0.37 1.90 -7.39
CA VAL A 86 -0.32 1.44 -6.00
C VAL A 86 -0.11 -0.08 -5.99
N PRO A 87 1.01 -0.58 -5.46
CA PRO A 87 1.20 -2.01 -5.26
C PRO A 87 0.11 -2.60 -4.40
N HIS A 88 -0.35 -3.81 -4.70
CA HIS A 88 -1.38 -4.49 -3.92
C HIS A 88 -1.01 -4.57 -2.42
N SER A 89 0.27 -4.79 -2.12
CA SER A 89 0.86 -4.79 -0.76
C SER A 89 0.73 -3.44 -0.03
N MET A 90 0.61 -2.34 -0.76
CA MET A 90 0.57 -0.99 -0.20
C MET A 90 -0.84 -0.39 -0.12
N VAL A 91 -1.87 -1.12 -0.54
CA VAL A 91 -3.26 -0.62 -0.51
C VAL A 91 -3.68 -0.26 0.92
N GLY A 92 -3.32 -1.08 1.91
CA GLY A 92 -3.64 -0.82 3.32
C GLY A 92 -2.91 0.40 3.93
N THR A 93 -1.74 0.73 3.39
CA THR A 93 -0.89 1.86 3.85
C THR A 93 -1.04 3.12 3.00
N THR A 94 -1.89 3.09 1.97
CA THR A 94 -2.11 4.24 1.08
C THR A 94 -3.44 4.90 1.43
N ASP A 95 -3.43 6.22 1.61
CA ASP A 95 -4.67 6.98 1.74
C ASP A 95 -5.30 7.18 0.36
N LEU A 96 -6.36 6.41 0.10
CA LEU A 96 -7.12 6.39 -1.13
C LEU A 96 -8.39 7.27 -1.07
N SER A 97 -8.67 7.92 0.07
CA SER A 97 -9.92 8.68 0.29
C SER A 97 -10.11 9.84 -0.69
N ARG A 98 -9.02 10.32 -1.30
CA ARG A 98 -8.98 11.44 -2.25
C ARG A 98 -8.81 11.00 -3.70
N ALA A 99 -8.73 9.69 -3.96
CA ALA A 99 -8.61 9.18 -5.32
C ALA A 99 -9.90 9.45 -6.10
N ALA A 100 -9.78 9.90 -7.35
CA ALA A 100 -10.92 10.10 -8.25
C ALA A 100 -11.56 8.77 -8.68
N GLY A 101 -10.78 7.69 -8.65
CA GLY A 101 -11.23 6.33 -8.94
C GLY A 101 -10.19 5.32 -8.50
N LEU A 102 -10.66 4.12 -8.14
CA LEU A 102 -9.82 2.97 -7.78
C LEU A 102 -10.08 1.84 -8.78
N PHE A 103 -9.03 1.37 -9.43
CA PHE A 103 -9.09 0.32 -10.43
C PHE A 103 -8.20 -0.85 -10.00
N LEU A 104 -8.82 -2.01 -9.80
CA LEU A 104 -8.16 -3.28 -9.54
C LEU A 104 -8.40 -4.19 -10.74
N VAL A 105 -7.32 -4.83 -11.19
CA VAL A 105 -7.33 -5.64 -12.41
C VAL A 105 -6.93 -7.06 -12.03
N GLU A 106 -7.94 -7.90 -11.79
CA GLU A 106 -7.74 -9.32 -11.50
C GLU A 106 -7.85 -10.13 -12.80
N GLY A 107 -6.74 -10.78 -13.16
CA GLY A 107 -6.75 -11.78 -14.23
C GLY A 107 -7.06 -13.14 -13.65
N ILE A 108 -7.98 -13.88 -14.27
CA ILE A 108 -8.15 -15.31 -14.02
C ILE A 108 -6.92 -16.00 -14.61
N ALA A 109 -6.15 -16.71 -13.78
CA ALA A 109 -5.06 -17.58 -14.24
C ALA A 109 -5.61 -18.84 -14.90
#